data_AF-A0A0N4T9B0-F1
#
_entry.id   AF-A0A0N4T9B0-F1
#
_cell.length_a   1.000
_cell.length_b   1.000
_cell.length_c   1.000
_cell.angle_alpha   90.00
_cell.angle_beta   90.00
_cell.angle_gamma   90.00
#
_symmetry.space_group_name_H-M   'P 1'
#
loop_
_entity.id
_entity.type
_entity.pdbx_description
1 polymer ?
#
loop_
_entity_poly.entity_id
_entity_poly.type
_entity_poly.pdbx_seq_one_letter_code
_entity_poly.pdbx_strand_id
1 'polypeptide(L)'
;MENVITHMMDKELSKMETDCHNVIFDIMCMYQIYGKFRELTMRLNYVTELRRMLVMKPEDWMRLSHRYLIRKCVCVMGYPSQAEVTRIATTEKKRIEEQRKKLGKDGLRRCAEKLEKALHETTAQKPPPELLSEMMIHELENFATFNVQTLHARTGQNDNEIFKLPLPVLIHSVETHFVKLILVWDTKLIPLELRLWLMLYFELIFQSPAIIDDRVSVCCLSIYFIW
;
A
#
# COMPACT_ATOMS: atom_id res chain seq x y z
N MET A 1 12.97 -20.41 -4.64
CA MET A 1 13.21 -19.00 -5.02
C MET A 1 12.47 -18.62 -6.30
N GLU A 2 12.37 -19.52 -7.29
CA GLU A 2 11.63 -19.31 -8.53
C GLU A 2 10.22 -18.74 -8.30
N ASN A 3 9.35 -19.44 -7.57
CA ASN A 3 7.99 -18.97 -7.26
C ASN A 3 7.95 -17.57 -6.61
N VAL A 4 8.94 -17.24 -5.78
CA VAL A 4 9.02 -15.95 -5.08
C VAL A 4 9.40 -14.82 -6.03
N ILE A 5 10.35 -15.06 -6.94
CA ILE A 5 10.79 -14.07 -7.93
C ILE A 5 9.72 -13.87 -9.00
N THR A 6 9.11 -14.95 -9.49
CA THR A 6 7.99 -14.87 -10.44
C THR A 6 6.81 -14.10 -9.83
N HIS A 7 6.44 -14.39 -8.58
CA HIS A 7 5.41 -13.62 -7.89
C HIS A 7 5.77 -12.13 -7.73
N MET A 8 7.03 -11.79 -7.44
CA MET A 8 7.48 -10.40 -7.43
C MET A 8 7.34 -9.75 -8.81
N MET A 9 7.67 -10.46 -9.89
CA MET A 9 7.50 -9.95 -11.25
C MET A 9 6.04 -9.64 -11.56
N ASP A 10 5.13 -10.57 -11.25
CA ASP A 10 3.69 -10.39 -11.47
C ASP A 10 3.15 -9.21 -10.66
N LYS A 11 3.59 -9.05 -9.41
CA LYS A 11 3.22 -7.91 -8.57
C LYS A 11 3.68 -6.57 -9.14
N GLU A 12 4.91 -6.50 -9.64
CA GLU A 12 5.45 -5.28 -10.23
C GLU A 12 4.77 -4.93 -11.55
N LEU A 13 4.48 -5.93 -12.40
CA LEU A 13 3.70 -5.74 -13.61
C LEU A 13 2.26 -5.30 -13.29
N SER A 14 1.63 -5.88 -12.27
CA SER A 14 0.28 -5.50 -11.83
C SER A 14 0.23 -4.05 -11.34
N LYS A 15 1.21 -3.62 -10.52
CA LYS A 15 1.33 -2.22 -10.10
C LYS A 15 1.56 -1.28 -11.29
N MET A 16 2.39 -1.67 -12.25
CA MET A 16 2.60 -0.88 -13.46
C MET A 16 1.31 -0.74 -14.29
N GLU A 17 0.40 -1.71 -14.24
CA GLU A 17 -0.89 -1.60 -14.92
C GLU A 17 -1.90 -0.74 -14.14
N THR A 18 -1.96 -0.89 -12.80
CA THR A 18 -2.99 -0.24 -11.97
C THR A 18 -2.58 1.12 -11.40
N ASP A 19 -1.29 1.38 -11.25
CA ASP A 19 -0.75 2.51 -10.48
C ASP A 19 0.58 3.06 -11.07
N CYS A 20 0.67 3.08 -12.40
CA CYS A 20 1.91 3.42 -13.12
C CYS A 20 2.51 4.78 -12.71
N HIS A 21 1.65 5.77 -12.47
CA HIS A 21 2.06 7.14 -12.18
C HIS A 21 2.81 7.22 -10.85
N ASN A 22 2.32 6.56 -9.80
CA ASN A 22 3.01 6.50 -8.51
C ASN A 22 4.29 5.68 -8.60
N VAL A 23 4.28 4.56 -9.32
CA VAL A 23 5.50 3.75 -9.52
C VAL A 23 6.60 4.58 -10.20
N ILE A 24 6.27 5.28 -11.29
CA ILE A 24 7.24 6.14 -11.99
C ILE A 24 7.68 7.29 -11.09
N PHE A 25 6.75 7.94 -10.39
CA PHE A 25 7.05 9.05 -9.49
C PHE A 25 8.03 8.63 -8.38
N ASP A 26 7.77 7.51 -7.70
CA ASP A 26 8.64 6.96 -6.66
C ASP A 26 10.04 6.66 -7.19
N ILE A 27 10.14 6.06 -8.38
CA ILE A 27 11.43 5.78 -9.03
C ILE A 27 12.18 7.08 -9.33
N MET A 28 11.49 8.11 -9.85
CA MET A 28 12.10 9.41 -10.15
C MET A 28 12.57 10.13 -8.90
N CYS A 29 11.78 10.14 -7.83
CA CYS A 29 12.17 10.72 -6.55
C CYS A 29 13.42 10.03 -5.98
N MET A 30 13.44 8.70 -5.97
CA MET A 30 14.59 7.94 -5.49
C MET A 30 15.83 8.13 -6.38
N TYR A 31 15.63 8.25 -7.69
CA TYR A 31 16.69 8.57 -8.65
C TYR A 31 17.27 9.97 -8.40
N GLN A 32 16.43 10.96 -8.14
CA GLN A 32 16.89 12.33 -7.89
C GLN A 32 17.75 12.44 -6.63
N ILE A 33 17.44 11.65 -5.59
CA ILE A 33 18.15 11.71 -4.31
C ILE A 33 19.43 10.84 -4.35
N TYR A 34 19.36 9.64 -4.95
CA TYR A 34 20.41 8.62 -4.82
C TYR A 34 20.94 8.06 -6.15
N GLY A 35 20.36 8.46 -7.27
CA GLY A 35 20.58 7.83 -8.57
C GLY A 35 21.78 8.40 -9.34
N LYS A 36 22.28 7.58 -10.26
CA LYS A 36 23.17 8.00 -11.35
C LYS A 36 22.46 7.73 -12.66
N PHE A 37 22.60 8.62 -13.65
CA PHE A 37 21.88 8.52 -14.93
C PHE A 37 21.95 7.14 -15.59
N ARG A 38 23.12 6.48 -15.53
CA ARG A 38 23.35 5.14 -16.09
C ARG A 38 22.48 4.04 -15.46
N GLU A 39 21.96 4.26 -14.26
CA GLU A 39 21.12 3.31 -13.51
C GLU A 39 19.62 3.53 -13.75
N LEU A 40 19.22 4.63 -14.39
CA LEU A 40 17.81 4.99 -14.51
C LEU A 40 17.02 3.96 -15.31
N THR A 41 17.57 3.52 -16.46
CA THR A 41 16.95 2.48 -17.28
C THR A 41 16.76 1.17 -16.50
N MET A 42 17.73 0.79 -15.69
CA MET A 42 17.65 -0.39 -14.84
C MET A 42 16.55 -0.24 -13.77
N ARG A 43 16.45 0.92 -13.13
CA ARG A 43 15.42 1.19 -12.10
C ARG A 43 14.01 1.22 -12.67
N LEU A 44 13.84 1.79 -13.86
CA LEU A 44 12.56 1.81 -14.59
C LEU A 44 12.16 0.43 -15.09
N ASN A 45 13.12 -0.45 -15.39
CA ASN A 45 12.88 -1.79 -15.88
C ASN A 45 13.26 -2.86 -14.85
N TYR A 46 12.66 -2.76 -13.67
CA TYR A 46 12.95 -3.65 -12.55
C TYR A 46 12.65 -5.13 -12.86
N VAL A 47 11.63 -5.41 -13.69
CA VAL A 47 11.28 -6.76 -14.16
C VAL A 47 12.46 -7.45 -14.87
N THR A 48 13.28 -6.70 -15.61
CA THR A 48 14.48 -7.27 -16.25
C THR A 48 15.52 -7.72 -15.22
N GLU A 49 15.70 -6.96 -14.14
CA GLU A 49 16.61 -7.35 -13.06
C GLU A 49 16.07 -8.56 -12.29
N LEU A 50 14.76 -8.66 -12.05
CA LEU A 50 14.14 -9.86 -11.47
C LEU A 50 14.36 -11.11 -12.35
N ARG A 51 14.24 -10.99 -13.67
CA ARG A 51 14.56 -12.08 -14.60
C ARG A 51 16.02 -12.53 -14.52
N ARG A 52 16.96 -11.60 -14.33
CA ARG A 52 18.38 -11.95 -14.09
C ARG A 52 18.56 -12.67 -12.76
N MET A 53 17.80 -12.29 -11.73
CA MET A 53 17.82 -12.95 -10.43
C MET A 53 17.26 -14.38 -10.49
N LEU A 54 16.33 -14.65 -11.41
CA LEU A 54 15.74 -15.98 -11.60
C LEU A 54 16.76 -17.04 -12.00
N VAL A 55 17.78 -16.66 -12.78
CA VAL A 55 18.84 -17.57 -13.26
C VAL A 55 20.05 -17.65 -12.32
N MET A 56 20.03 -16.94 -11.19
CA MET A 56 21.11 -16.98 -10.21
C MET A 56 21.16 -18.33 -9.48
N LYS A 57 22.36 -18.82 -9.22
CA LYS A 57 22.57 -20.09 -8.52
C LYS A 57 22.50 -19.90 -7.00
N PRO A 58 22.19 -20.94 -6.22
CA PRO A 58 22.16 -20.86 -4.76
C PRO A 58 23.42 -20.23 -4.14
N GLU A 59 24.60 -20.48 -4.71
CA GLU A 59 25.88 -19.94 -4.25
C GLU A 59 25.95 -18.41 -4.41
N ASP A 60 25.30 -17.86 -5.43
CA ASP A 60 25.23 -16.41 -5.64
C ASP A 60 24.42 -15.74 -4.53
N TRP A 61 23.29 -16.34 -4.16
CA TRP A 61 22.46 -15.87 -3.06
C TRP A 61 23.18 -15.98 -1.71
N MET A 62 23.84 -17.10 -1.44
CA MET A 62 24.67 -17.26 -0.24
C MET A 62 25.75 -16.18 -0.18
N ARG A 63 26.42 -15.89 -1.29
CA ARG A 63 27.46 -14.85 -1.37
C ARG A 63 26.89 -13.45 -1.07
N LEU A 64 25.70 -13.13 -1.56
CA LEU A 64 25.01 -11.86 -1.24
C LEU A 64 24.65 -11.78 0.24
N SER A 65 24.06 -12.83 0.81
CA SER A 65 23.70 -12.89 2.23
C SER A 65 24.93 -12.71 3.13
N HIS A 66 26.04 -13.40 2.81
CA HIS A 66 27.30 -13.22 3.53
C HIS A 66 27.88 -11.81 3.41
N ARG A 67 27.72 -11.15 2.25
CA ARG A 67 28.24 -9.81 2.02
C ARG A 67 27.44 -8.75 2.78
N TYR A 68 26.12 -8.81 2.70
CA TYR A 68 25.24 -7.72 3.12
C TYR A 68 24.53 -7.95 4.45
N LEU A 69 24.22 -9.20 4.82
CA LEU A 69 23.41 -9.50 5.99
C LEU A 69 24.23 -9.97 7.20
N ILE A 70 25.36 -10.65 6.99
CA ILE A 70 26.08 -11.34 8.08
C ILE A 70 27.24 -10.50 8.66
N ARG A 71 27.87 -9.61 7.88
CA ARG A 71 29.16 -9.00 8.28
C ARG A 71 29.06 -7.97 9.42
N LYS A 72 28.24 -6.94 9.24
CA LYS A 72 28.08 -5.84 10.21
C LYS A 72 26.59 -5.59 10.39
N CYS A 73 26.06 -5.95 11.54
CA CYS A 73 24.68 -5.69 11.90
C CYS A 73 24.61 -4.85 13.18
N VAL A 74 23.64 -3.93 13.25
CA VAL A 74 23.28 -3.23 14.48
C VAL A 74 21.99 -3.86 14.96
N CYS A 75 21.99 -4.41 16.18
CA CYS A 75 20.77 -4.90 16.82
C CYS A 75 20.24 -3.79 17.74
N VAL A 76 19.02 -3.33 17.47
CA VAL A 76 18.31 -2.36 18.30
C VAL A 76 17.17 -3.08 19.01
N MET A 77 17.21 -3.11 20.33
CA MET A 77 16.17 -3.71 21.16
C MET A 77 15.33 -2.60 21.81
N GLY A 78 14.05 -2.52 21.43
CA GLY A 78 13.09 -1.64 22.07
C GLY A 78 12.32 -2.37 23.16
N TYR A 79 12.26 -1.79 24.36
CA TYR A 79 11.48 -2.33 25.48
C TYR A 79 10.39 -1.33 25.88
N PRO A 80 9.15 -1.78 26.15
CA PRO A 80 8.13 -0.91 26.71
C PRO A 80 8.57 -0.42 28.09
N SER A 81 8.44 0.89 28.35
CA SER A 81 8.89 1.50 29.60
C SER A 81 7.97 2.64 30.04
N GLN A 82 7.24 2.42 31.14
CA GLN A 82 6.43 3.46 31.78
C GLN A 82 7.31 4.59 32.35
N ALA A 83 8.53 4.25 32.79
CA ALA A 83 9.51 5.23 33.24
C ALA A 83 9.92 6.16 32.09
N GLU A 84 10.06 5.62 30.86
CA GLU A 84 10.43 6.42 29.70
C GLU A 84 9.29 7.36 29.26
N VAL A 85 8.03 6.90 29.31
CA VAL A 85 6.86 7.78 29.11
C VAL A 85 6.88 8.93 30.12
N THR A 86 7.13 8.62 31.39
CA THR A 86 7.23 9.63 32.45
C THR A 86 8.40 10.59 32.23
N ARG A 87 9.55 10.07 31.80
CA ARG A 87 10.74 10.87 31.47
C ARG A 87 10.45 11.83 30.33
N ILE A 88 9.85 11.35 29.23
CA ILE A 88 9.47 12.19 28.09
C ILE A 88 8.48 13.29 28.53
N ALA A 89 7.43 12.93 29.28
CA ALA A 89 6.45 13.91 29.76
C ALA A 89 7.06 14.98 30.68
N THR A 90 7.93 14.58 31.60
CA THR A 90 8.60 15.51 32.52
C THR A 90 9.65 16.36 31.83
N THR A 91 10.44 15.79 30.90
CA THR A 91 11.38 16.54 30.06
C THR A 91 10.64 17.57 29.21
N GLU A 92 9.51 17.21 28.60
CA GLU A 92 8.74 18.13 27.78
C GLU A 92 8.11 19.26 28.62
N LYS A 93 7.59 18.94 29.81
CA LYS A 93 7.10 19.96 30.75
C LYS A 93 8.20 20.95 31.14
N LYS A 94 9.40 20.46 31.45
CA LYS A 94 10.56 21.31 31.75
C LYS A 94 10.95 22.19 30.56
N ARG A 95 11.02 21.61 29.36
CA ARG A 95 11.29 22.34 28.11
C ARG A 95 10.31 23.49 27.89
N ILE A 96 9.01 23.25 28.13
CA ILE A 96 7.96 24.26 28.04
C ILE A 96 8.15 25.37 29.09
N GLU A 97 8.45 25.01 30.34
CA GLU A 97 8.68 25.98 31.42
C GLU A 97 9.90 26.86 31.15
N GLU A 98 11.00 26.28 30.67
CA GLU A 98 12.20 27.02 30.25
C GLU A 98 11.91 27.95 29.08
N GLN A 99 11.15 27.49 28.09
CA GLN A 99 10.71 28.31 26.96
C GLN A 99 9.84 29.49 27.42
N ARG A 100 8.91 29.27 28.36
CA ARG A 100 8.08 30.34 28.95
C ARG A 100 8.93 31.37 29.69
N LYS A 101 9.93 30.92 30.47
CA LYS A 101 10.87 31.81 31.17
C LYS A 101 11.69 32.65 30.19
N LYS A 102 12.24 32.02 29.14
CA LYS A 102 13.04 32.69 28.10
C LYS A 102 12.25 33.74 27.32
N LEU A 103 10.98 33.46 27.03
CA LEU A 103 10.10 34.39 26.31
C LEU A 103 9.64 35.55 27.19
N GLY A 104 9.47 35.33 28.49
CA GLY A 104 8.92 36.33 29.40
C GLY A 104 7.50 36.77 29.02
N LYS A 105 6.99 37.81 29.69
CA LYS A 105 5.61 38.28 29.46
C LYS A 105 5.42 38.88 28.06
N ASP A 106 6.35 39.72 27.61
CA ASP A 106 6.25 40.37 26.30
C ASP A 106 6.41 39.39 25.13
N GLY A 107 7.33 38.42 25.24
CA GLY A 107 7.49 37.39 24.22
C GLY A 107 6.27 36.48 24.12
N LEU A 108 5.68 36.09 25.27
CA LEU A 108 4.44 35.32 25.29
C LEU A 108 3.27 36.09 24.69
N ARG A 109 3.14 37.41 24.98
CA ARG A 109 2.11 38.26 24.35
C ARG A 109 2.26 38.29 22.83
N ARG A 110 3.48 38.50 22.31
CA ARG A 110 3.73 38.47 20.86
C ARG A 110 3.43 37.12 20.23
N CYS A 111 3.70 36.02 20.92
CA CYS A 111 3.34 34.69 20.44
C CYS A 111 1.82 34.48 20.40
N ALA A 112 1.10 34.97 21.41
CA ALA A 112 -0.36 34.95 21.43
C ALA A 112 -0.95 35.77 20.28
N GLU A 113 -0.49 36.99 20.06
CA GLU A 113 -0.89 37.85 18.93
C GLU A 113 -0.64 37.16 17.58
N LYS A 114 0.53 36.52 17.40
CA LYS A 114 0.82 35.75 16.18
C LYS A 114 -0.12 34.56 16.00
N LEU A 115 -0.43 33.85 17.08
CA LEU A 115 -1.32 32.70 17.04
C LEU A 115 -2.76 33.13 16.71
N GLU A 116 -3.26 34.18 17.36
CA GLU A 116 -4.58 34.75 17.07
C GLU A 116 -4.67 35.24 15.62
N LYS A 117 -3.62 35.91 15.13
CA LYS A 117 -3.55 36.32 13.73
C LYS A 117 -3.60 35.12 12.78
N ALA A 118 -2.81 34.07 13.04
CA ALA A 118 -2.80 32.87 12.20
C ALA A 118 -4.15 32.11 12.24
N LEU A 119 -4.80 32.05 13.41
CA LEU A 119 -6.14 31.48 13.55
C LEU A 119 -7.16 32.30 12.77
N HIS A 120 -7.09 33.63 12.84
CA HIS A 120 -7.97 34.52 12.09
C HIS A 120 -7.75 34.38 10.58
N GLU A 121 -6.51 34.40 10.11
CA GLU A 121 -6.15 34.17 8.70
C GLU A 121 -6.65 32.81 8.22
N THR A 122 -6.52 31.74 9.02
CA THR A 122 -6.96 30.40 8.58
C THR A 122 -8.48 30.18 8.66
N THR A 123 -9.16 30.78 9.66
CA THR A 123 -10.57 30.46 9.95
C THR A 123 -11.55 31.49 9.39
N ALA A 124 -11.18 32.77 9.42
CA ALA A 124 -12.04 33.86 8.96
C ALA A 124 -11.81 34.19 7.47
N GLN A 125 -10.59 33.98 6.94
CA GLN A 125 -10.28 34.21 5.52
C GLN A 125 -10.42 32.91 4.73
N LYS A 126 -11.63 32.35 4.70
CA LYS A 126 -11.91 31.24 3.79
C LYS A 126 -11.71 31.71 2.34
N PRO A 127 -11.14 30.87 1.46
CA PRO A 127 -11.08 31.19 0.03
C PRO A 127 -12.48 31.54 -0.48
N PRO A 128 -12.64 32.61 -1.28
CA PRO A 128 -13.93 32.97 -1.83
C PRO A 128 -14.48 31.80 -2.68
N PRO A 129 -15.79 31.52 -2.64
CA PRO A 129 -16.41 30.45 -3.42
C PRO A 129 -16.08 30.54 -4.91
N GLU A 130 -15.93 31.75 -5.43
CA GLU A 130 -15.57 32.02 -6.82
C GLU A 130 -14.17 31.46 -7.15
N LEU A 131 -13.17 31.68 -6.29
CA LEU A 131 -11.83 31.12 -6.46
C LEU A 131 -11.82 29.59 -6.34
N LEU A 132 -12.59 29.04 -5.40
CA LEU A 132 -12.75 27.59 -5.29
C LEU A 132 -13.39 27.01 -6.55
N SER A 133 -14.36 27.72 -7.12
CA SER A 133 -15.03 27.35 -8.37
C SER A 133 -14.09 27.43 -9.57
N GLU A 134 -13.17 28.39 -9.64
CA GLU A 134 -12.12 28.44 -10.67
C GLU A 134 -11.16 27.25 -10.59
N MET A 135 -10.91 26.73 -9.39
CA MET A 135 -10.07 25.54 -9.17
C MET A 135 -10.82 24.22 -9.39
N MET A 136 -12.15 24.24 -9.44
CA MET A 136 -12.93 23.04 -9.74
C MET A 136 -12.74 22.66 -11.21
N ILE A 137 -12.45 21.38 -11.42
CA ILE A 137 -12.40 20.81 -12.76
C ILE A 137 -13.84 20.60 -13.22
N HIS A 138 -14.33 21.48 -14.09
CA HIS A 138 -15.69 21.40 -14.64
C HIS A 138 -15.78 20.50 -15.88
N GLU A 139 -14.66 20.32 -16.57
CA GLU A 139 -14.57 19.48 -17.77
C GLU A 139 -14.10 18.07 -17.37
N LEU A 140 -15.06 17.20 -17.06
CA LEU A 140 -14.84 15.78 -16.77
C LEU A 140 -14.65 14.95 -18.07
N GLU A 141 -14.59 15.58 -19.24
CA GLU A 141 -14.85 14.92 -20.51
C GLU A 141 -13.61 14.29 -21.15
N ASN A 142 -12.41 14.59 -20.64
CA ASN A 142 -11.14 14.13 -21.21
C ASN A 142 -10.47 13.00 -20.40
N PHE A 143 -11.23 12.20 -19.65
CA PHE A 143 -10.65 10.99 -19.08
C PHE A 143 -10.37 9.97 -20.19
N ALA A 144 -9.19 9.35 -20.14
CA ALA A 144 -8.93 8.16 -20.92
C ALA A 144 -9.93 7.08 -20.50
N THR A 145 -10.93 6.84 -21.33
CA THR A 145 -11.88 5.73 -21.14
C THR A 145 -11.35 4.52 -21.88
N PHE A 146 -11.63 3.34 -21.35
CA PHE A 146 -11.38 2.07 -22.00
C PHE A 146 -12.67 1.28 -22.03
N ASN A 147 -12.83 0.45 -23.06
CA ASN A 147 -14.05 -0.32 -23.22
C ASN A 147 -14.09 -1.45 -22.18
N VAL A 148 -15.19 -1.54 -21.44
CA VAL A 148 -15.44 -2.61 -20.47
C VAL A 148 -16.67 -3.36 -20.91
N GLN A 149 -16.50 -4.60 -21.37
CA GLN A 149 -17.64 -5.45 -21.66
C GLN A 149 -18.03 -6.20 -20.39
N THR A 150 -19.24 -5.97 -19.88
CA THR A 150 -19.77 -6.70 -18.72
C THR A 150 -20.69 -7.81 -19.18
N LEU A 151 -20.34 -9.05 -18.83
CA LEU A 151 -21.14 -10.24 -19.13
C LEU A 151 -21.70 -10.80 -17.83
N HIS A 152 -22.95 -11.26 -17.87
CA HIS A 152 -23.56 -11.97 -16.76
C HIS A 152 -23.67 -13.46 -17.09
N ALA A 153 -23.03 -14.31 -16.27
CA ALA A 153 -22.90 -15.75 -16.58
C ALA A 153 -24.24 -16.48 -16.76
N ARG A 154 -25.34 -15.97 -16.19
CA ARG A 154 -26.68 -16.57 -16.30
C ARG A 154 -27.56 -16.03 -17.44
N THR A 155 -27.22 -14.91 -18.07
CA THR A 155 -28.08 -14.31 -19.11
C THR A 155 -27.77 -14.82 -20.53
N GLY A 156 -26.88 -15.81 -20.67
CA GLY A 156 -26.58 -16.46 -21.94
C GLY A 156 -25.70 -15.64 -22.89
N GLN A 157 -25.20 -14.46 -22.48
CA GLN A 157 -24.26 -13.63 -23.26
C GLN A 157 -22.81 -14.12 -23.17
N ASN A 158 -22.59 -15.34 -22.66
CA ASN A 158 -21.28 -15.95 -22.47
C ASN A 158 -21.17 -17.15 -23.42
N ASP A 159 -20.86 -16.87 -24.69
CA ASP A 159 -20.74 -17.90 -25.74
C ASP A 159 -19.51 -18.83 -25.54
N ASN A 160 -18.62 -18.48 -24.60
CA ASN A 160 -17.43 -19.25 -24.27
C ASN A 160 -17.67 -20.10 -23.01
N GLU A 161 -17.46 -21.41 -23.10
CA GLU A 161 -17.67 -22.41 -22.03
C GLU A 161 -16.91 -22.18 -20.71
N ILE A 162 -16.13 -21.11 -20.59
CA ILE A 162 -15.11 -20.88 -19.56
C ILE A 162 -15.72 -20.78 -18.15
N PHE A 163 -16.99 -20.37 -18.00
CA PHE A 163 -17.58 -20.16 -16.67
C PHE A 163 -19.04 -20.65 -16.57
N LYS A 164 -19.27 -21.96 -16.68
CA LYS A 164 -20.51 -22.62 -16.18
C LYS A 164 -20.48 -22.70 -14.65
N LEU A 165 -20.34 -21.56 -13.97
CA LEU A 165 -20.34 -21.50 -12.51
C LEU A 165 -21.79 -21.49 -11.98
N PRO A 166 -22.10 -22.23 -10.90
CA PRO A 166 -23.46 -22.28 -10.34
C PRO A 166 -23.87 -20.96 -9.64
N LEU A 167 -22.99 -19.96 -9.61
CA LEU A 167 -23.14 -18.69 -8.92
C LEU A 167 -23.44 -17.54 -9.90
N PRO A 168 -24.12 -16.47 -9.47
CA PRO A 168 -24.22 -15.25 -10.26
C PRO A 168 -22.82 -14.61 -10.36
N VAL A 169 -22.24 -14.64 -11.55
CA VAL A 169 -20.90 -14.07 -11.82
C VAL A 169 -21.04 -12.94 -12.83
N LEU A 170 -20.44 -11.81 -12.49
CA LEU A 170 -20.20 -10.69 -13.39
C LEU A 170 -18.76 -10.78 -13.90
N ILE A 171 -18.61 -10.80 -15.21
CA ILE A 171 -17.31 -10.83 -15.88
C ILE A 171 -17.12 -9.48 -16.54
N HIS A 172 -16.11 -8.75 -16.10
CA HIS A 172 -15.69 -7.50 -16.74
C HIS A 172 -14.49 -7.82 -17.64
N SER A 173 -14.72 -7.88 -18.94
CA SER A 173 -13.67 -8.07 -19.94
C SER A 173 -13.03 -6.73 -20.27
N VAL A 174 -11.74 -6.63 -20.00
CA VAL A 174 -10.89 -5.46 -20.23
C VAL A 174 -9.54 -5.92 -20.77
N GLU A 175 -8.82 -5.05 -21.47
CA GLU A 175 -7.46 -5.35 -21.93
C GLU A 175 -6.48 -5.27 -20.76
N THR A 176 -6.17 -6.43 -20.17
CA THR A 176 -5.32 -6.57 -18.97
C THR A 176 -4.47 -7.83 -19.06
N HIS A 177 -3.29 -7.82 -18.44
CA HIS A 177 -2.47 -9.03 -18.28
C HIS A 177 -2.90 -9.89 -17.08
N PHE A 178 -3.85 -9.40 -16.27
CA PHE A 178 -4.19 -10.00 -14.98
C PHE A 178 -5.68 -10.37 -14.91
N VAL A 179 -5.95 -11.49 -14.25
CA VAL A 179 -7.32 -11.88 -13.89
C VAL A 179 -7.55 -11.51 -12.42
N LYS A 180 -8.55 -10.67 -12.16
CA LYS A 180 -8.98 -10.34 -10.80
C LYS A 180 -10.29 -11.06 -10.48
N LEU A 181 -10.24 -11.97 -9.50
CA LEU A 181 -11.42 -12.60 -8.94
C LEU A 181 -11.82 -11.91 -7.63
N ILE A 182 -13.07 -11.46 -7.55
CA ILE A 182 -13.65 -10.91 -6.32
C ILE A 182 -14.83 -11.81 -5.94
N LEU A 183 -14.73 -12.43 -4.78
CA LEU A 183 -15.80 -13.24 -4.21
C LEU A 183 -16.46 -12.46 -3.07
N VAL A 184 -17.78 -12.27 -3.19
CA VAL A 184 -18.61 -11.69 -2.13
C VAL A 184 -19.54 -12.78 -1.63
N TRP A 185 -19.49 -13.07 -0.33
CA TRP A 185 -20.39 -14.03 0.32
C TRP A 185 -21.24 -13.33 1.39
N ASP A 186 -22.43 -13.85 1.66
CA ASP A 186 -23.25 -13.43 2.79
C ASP A 186 -22.86 -14.21 4.05
N THR A 187 -22.55 -13.50 5.13
CA THR A 187 -22.18 -14.08 6.43
C THR A 187 -23.36 -14.16 7.41
N LYS A 188 -24.59 -13.87 6.97
CA LYS A 188 -25.81 -13.88 7.79
C LYS A 188 -26.00 -15.17 8.58
N LEU A 189 -25.68 -16.32 7.98
CA LEU A 189 -25.84 -17.64 8.59
C LEU A 189 -24.75 -17.98 9.62
N ILE A 190 -23.71 -17.15 9.75
CA ILE A 190 -22.68 -17.34 10.78
C ILE A 190 -23.22 -16.82 12.12
N PRO A 191 -23.31 -17.68 13.16
CA PRO A 191 -23.71 -17.28 14.52
C PRO A 191 -22.87 -16.13 15.06
N LEU A 192 -23.45 -15.28 15.90
CA LEU A 192 -22.80 -14.07 16.41
C LEU A 192 -21.48 -14.40 17.13
N GLU A 193 -21.45 -15.50 17.87
CA GLU A 193 -20.31 -15.98 18.63
C GLU A 193 -19.13 -16.36 17.72
N LEU A 194 -19.42 -16.79 16.47
CA LEU A 194 -18.42 -17.15 15.48
C LEU A 194 -17.97 -15.96 14.62
N ARG A 195 -18.74 -14.87 14.54
CA ARG A 195 -18.38 -13.68 13.75
C ARG A 195 -17.13 -12.98 14.29
N LEU A 196 -16.88 -13.04 15.60
CA LEU A 196 -15.65 -12.51 16.21
C LEU A 196 -14.38 -13.21 15.68
N TRP A 197 -14.50 -14.46 15.23
CA TRP A 197 -13.38 -15.24 14.70
C TRP A 197 -13.18 -15.09 13.19
N LEU A 198 -14.09 -14.41 12.50
CA LEU A 198 -14.09 -14.34 11.05
C LEU A 198 -12.83 -13.65 10.48
N MET A 199 -12.37 -12.59 11.15
CA MET A 199 -11.11 -11.92 10.76
C MET A 199 -9.90 -12.84 10.89
N LEU A 200 -9.81 -13.58 12.00
CA LEU A 200 -8.71 -14.53 12.21
C LEU A 200 -8.78 -15.66 11.19
N TYR A 201 -9.97 -16.19 10.93
CA TYR A 201 -10.19 -17.24 9.94
C TYR A 201 -9.70 -16.82 8.54
N PHE A 202 -10.05 -15.62 8.10
CA PHE A 202 -9.64 -15.11 6.79
C PHE A 202 -8.15 -14.83 6.65
N GLU A 203 -7.47 -14.44 7.72
CA GLU A 203 -6.02 -14.32 7.71
C GLU A 203 -5.36 -15.70 7.63
N LEU A 204 -5.86 -16.65 8.42
CA LEU A 204 -5.28 -17.99 8.54
C LEU A 204 -5.51 -18.87 7.32
N ILE A 205 -6.65 -18.77 6.64
CA ILE A 205 -6.97 -19.69 5.52
C ILE A 205 -5.94 -19.60 4.38
N PHE A 206 -5.30 -18.44 4.18
CA PHE A 206 -4.27 -18.23 3.16
C PHE A 206 -2.84 -18.34 3.69
N GLN A 207 -2.65 -18.51 4.99
CA GLN A 207 -1.35 -18.78 5.60
C GLN A 207 -1.19 -20.26 5.99
N SER A 208 -2.31 -20.97 6.09
CA SER A 208 -2.35 -22.37 6.49
C SER A 208 -2.00 -23.29 5.32
N PRO A 209 -1.32 -24.41 5.59
CA PRO A 209 -1.18 -25.48 4.61
C PRO A 209 -2.56 -26.07 4.27
N ALA A 210 -2.78 -26.34 2.99
CA ALA A 210 -3.91 -27.07 2.45
C ALA A 210 -3.44 -28.42 1.90
N ILE A 211 -4.31 -29.42 1.91
CA ILE A 211 -4.07 -30.69 1.23
C ILE A 211 -4.77 -30.62 -0.12
N ILE A 212 -4.00 -30.73 -1.19
CA ILE A 212 -4.48 -30.75 -2.58
C ILE A 212 -3.92 -32.03 -3.20
N ASP A 213 -4.79 -32.93 -3.66
CA ASP A 213 -4.42 -34.22 -4.28
C ASP A 213 -3.40 -35.01 -3.43
N ASP A 214 -3.69 -35.18 -2.14
CA ASP A 214 -2.84 -35.84 -1.12
C ASP A 214 -1.46 -35.20 -0.90
N ARG A 215 -1.26 -33.96 -1.38
CA ARG A 215 -0.03 -33.19 -1.16
C ARG A 215 -0.29 -31.94 -0.33
N VAL A 216 0.59 -31.72 0.65
CA VAL A 216 0.59 -30.49 1.43
C VAL A 216 1.09 -29.33 0.56
N SER A 217 0.24 -28.36 0.33
CA SER A 217 0.51 -27.13 -0.43
C SER A 217 0.16 -25.92 0.42
N VAL A 218 1.02 -24.89 0.46
CA VAL A 218 0.68 -23.64 1.16
C VAL A 218 -0.07 -22.73 0.19
N CYS A 219 -1.25 -22.27 0.60
CA CYS A 219 -2.16 -21.51 -0.27
C CYS A 219 -1.76 -20.03 -0.34
N CYS A 220 -0.82 -19.65 -1.22
CA CYS A 220 -0.42 -18.25 -1.38
C CYS A 220 -1.44 -17.43 -2.18
N LEU A 221 -2.59 -17.11 -1.59
CA LEU A 221 -3.55 -16.13 -2.13
C LEU A 221 -3.53 -14.86 -1.26
N SER A 222 -3.29 -13.70 -1.86
CA SER A 222 -3.49 -12.41 -1.20
C SER A 222 -4.89 -11.89 -1.53
N ILE A 223 -5.77 -11.82 -0.52
CA ILE A 223 -7.09 -11.20 -0.64
C ILE A 223 -7.07 -9.85 0.07
N TYR A 224 -7.54 -8.82 -0.63
CA TYR A 224 -7.80 -7.50 -0.05
C TYR A 224 -9.27 -7.43 0.36
N PHE A 225 -9.53 -7.23 1.64
CA PHE A 225 -10.88 -6.96 2.15
C PHE A 225 -11.23 -5.50 1.92
N ILE A 226 -12.34 -5.26 1.24
CA ILE A 226 -13.00 -3.95 1.22
C ILE A 226 -14.13 -4.06 2.26
N TRP A 227 -14.03 -3.29 3.33
CA TRP A 227 -15.06 -3.14 4.36
C TRP A 227 -15.99 -1.98 4.02
#